data_AF-A0A4Q8UQN9-F1
#
_entry.id   AF-A0A4Q8UQN9-F1
#
_cell.length_a   1.000
_cell.length_b   1.000
_cell.length_c   1.000
_cell.angle_alpha   90.00
_cell.angle_beta   90.00
_cell.angle_gamma   90.00
#
_symmetry.space_group_name_H-M   'P 1'
#
loop_
_entity.id
_entity.type
_entity.pdbx_description
1 polymer ?
#
loop_
_entity_poly.entity_id
_entity_poly.type
_entity_poly.pdbx_seq_one_letter_code
_entity_poly.pdbx_strand_id
1 'polypeptide(L)'
;MTMDSPATGDASSLAASLFAPLDLSLPASADGIAVDQTPLEPFAGASLTSFTADTEEMKSICVSAGSMVAPNAEIVAQDAKVLRGVGIEPGSTLCSKDTDSGRGPAFRVVIPPKDSGKIHVAIYQLPAGR
;
A
#
# COMPACT_ATOMS: atom_id res chain seq x y z
N MET A 1 -21.12 16.21 -20.06
CA MET A 1 -19.84 16.01 -19.37
C MET A 1 -19.99 14.77 -18.52
N THR A 2 -19.73 13.60 -19.09
CA THR A 2 -19.82 12.35 -18.35
C THR A 2 -18.47 12.18 -17.65
N MET A 3 -18.47 12.25 -16.33
CA MET A 3 -17.30 11.85 -15.54
C MET A 3 -17.17 10.34 -15.72
N ASP A 4 -16.20 9.94 -16.54
CA ASP A 4 -15.75 8.56 -16.67
C ASP A 4 -15.21 8.16 -15.29
N SER A 5 -16.03 7.45 -14.52
CA SER A 5 -15.54 6.78 -13.32
C SER A 5 -14.65 5.66 -13.83
N PRO A 6 -13.35 5.60 -13.49
CA PRO A 6 -12.51 4.50 -13.93
C PRO A 6 -13.18 3.21 -13.47
N ALA A 7 -13.40 2.29 -14.41
CA ALA A 7 -14.11 1.06 -14.15
C ALA A 7 -13.45 0.35 -12.96
N THR A 8 -14.24 0.03 -11.94
CA THR A 8 -13.75 -0.65 -10.73
C THR A 8 -13.02 -1.97 -11.06
N GLY A 9 -13.31 -2.58 -12.22
CA GLY A 9 -12.60 -3.74 -12.76
C GLY A 9 -11.15 -3.47 -13.21
N ASP A 10 -10.85 -2.26 -13.69
CA ASP A 10 -9.49 -1.88 -14.09
C ASP A 10 -8.61 -1.61 -12.86
N ALA A 11 -9.16 -0.95 -11.85
CA ALA A 11 -8.42 -0.61 -10.63
C ALA A 11 -8.03 -1.86 -9.82
N SER A 12 -8.94 -2.82 -9.67
CA SER A 12 -8.67 -4.10 -8.98
C SER A 12 -7.61 -4.93 -9.70
N SER A 13 -7.71 -5.03 -11.03
CA SER A 13 -6.75 -5.79 -11.85
C SER A 13 -5.36 -5.15 -11.84
N LEU A 14 -5.30 -3.82 -11.87
CA LEU A 14 -4.06 -3.06 -11.75
C LEU A 14 -3.43 -3.25 -10.36
N ALA A 15 -4.22 -3.10 -9.29
CA ALA A 15 -3.75 -3.34 -7.92
C ALA A 15 -3.20 -4.76 -7.75
N ALA A 16 -3.92 -5.79 -8.21
CA ALA A 16 -3.46 -7.16 -8.17
C ALA A 16 -2.13 -7.36 -8.92
N SER A 17 -1.97 -6.72 -10.09
CA SER A 17 -0.74 -6.78 -10.88
C SER A 17 0.45 -6.09 -10.18
N LEU A 18 0.21 -5.02 -9.44
CA LEU A 18 1.23 -4.34 -8.63
C LEU A 18 1.61 -5.16 -7.39
N PHE A 19 0.66 -5.88 -6.81
CA PHE A 19 0.84 -6.63 -5.56
C PHE A 19 1.53 -7.98 -5.78
N ALA A 20 1.25 -8.66 -6.90
CA ALA A 20 1.73 -10.00 -7.18
C ALA A 20 3.27 -10.17 -7.11
N PRO A 21 4.11 -9.23 -7.63
CA PRO A 21 5.56 -9.33 -7.51
C PRO A 21 6.11 -9.23 -6.08
N LEU A 22 5.26 -8.84 -5.11
CA LEU A 22 5.60 -8.63 -3.71
C LEU A 22 4.99 -9.71 -2.80
N ASP A 23 4.41 -10.75 -3.38
CA ASP A 23 3.63 -11.79 -2.68
C ASP A 23 2.44 -11.22 -1.90
N LEU A 24 1.98 -10.02 -2.26
CA LEU A 24 0.77 -9.41 -1.73
C LEU A 24 -0.43 -9.80 -2.59
N SER A 25 -1.62 -9.78 -1.98
CA SER A 25 -2.90 -9.96 -2.67
C SER A 25 -3.91 -8.94 -2.18
N LEU A 26 -4.91 -8.64 -3.00
CA LEU A 26 -6.08 -7.92 -2.50
C LEU A 26 -6.86 -8.86 -1.56
N PRO A 27 -7.30 -8.37 -0.39
CA PRO A 27 -8.28 -9.09 0.45
C PRO A 27 -9.54 -9.43 -0.35
N ALA A 28 -10.17 -10.56 -0.05
CA ALA A 28 -11.44 -10.95 -0.68
C ALA A 28 -12.57 -9.96 -0.33
N SER A 29 -12.46 -9.30 0.83
CA SER A 29 -13.35 -8.24 1.31
C SER A 29 -13.07 -6.86 0.70
N ALA A 30 -12.09 -6.72 -0.20
CA ALA A 30 -11.70 -5.42 -0.74
C ALA A 30 -12.79 -4.76 -1.60
N ASP A 31 -13.08 -3.50 -1.29
CA ASP A 31 -14.02 -2.66 -2.02
C ASP A 31 -13.49 -1.22 -2.19
N GLY A 32 -14.05 -0.48 -3.15
CA GLY A 32 -13.72 0.93 -3.39
C GLY A 32 -12.26 1.15 -3.81
N ILE A 33 -11.68 0.21 -4.56
CA ILE A 33 -10.26 0.22 -4.94
C ILE A 33 -9.96 1.41 -5.87
N ALA A 34 -8.98 2.21 -5.46
CA ALA A 34 -8.41 3.29 -6.25
C ALA A 34 -6.89 3.14 -6.31
N VAL A 35 -6.30 3.41 -7.48
CA VAL A 35 -4.84 3.35 -7.70
C VAL A 35 -4.36 4.70 -8.20
N ASP A 36 -3.39 5.29 -7.51
CA ASP A 36 -2.72 6.52 -7.92
C ASP A 36 -1.27 6.22 -8.31
N GLN A 37 -0.93 6.44 -9.59
CA GLN A 37 0.40 6.26 -10.16
C GLN A 37 1.07 7.59 -10.53
N THR A 38 0.61 8.71 -9.96
CA THR A 38 1.26 10.02 -10.22
C THR A 38 2.75 9.92 -9.86
N PRO A 39 3.69 10.37 -10.71
CA PRO A 39 5.11 10.25 -10.45
C PRO A 39 5.51 10.86 -9.09
N LEU A 40 6.38 10.17 -8.36
CA LEU A 40 6.85 10.61 -7.04
C LEU A 40 8.37 10.47 -6.95
N GLU A 41 9.08 11.57 -7.19
CA GLU A 41 10.54 11.60 -6.99
C GLU A 41 10.89 11.57 -5.48
N PRO A 42 11.95 10.86 -5.06
CA PRO A 42 12.91 10.08 -5.85
C PRO A 42 12.52 8.58 -6.03
N PHE A 43 11.26 8.22 -5.84
CA PHE A 43 10.76 6.85 -5.78
C PHE A 43 10.21 6.39 -7.13
N ALA A 44 11.06 5.75 -7.94
CA ALA A 44 10.64 5.22 -9.24
C ALA A 44 9.53 4.17 -9.09
N GLY A 45 8.58 4.19 -10.04
CA GLY A 45 7.45 3.25 -10.06
C GLY A 45 6.50 3.38 -8.87
N ALA A 46 6.54 4.51 -8.13
CA ALA A 46 5.69 4.72 -6.98
C ALA A 46 4.20 4.67 -7.34
N SER A 47 3.45 3.86 -6.62
CA SER A 47 2.00 3.77 -6.69
C SER A 47 1.40 3.73 -5.30
N LEU A 48 0.20 4.27 -5.16
CA LEU A 48 -0.59 4.23 -3.94
C LEU A 48 -1.96 3.64 -4.25
N THR A 49 -2.21 2.44 -3.74
CA THR A 49 -3.52 1.80 -3.80
C THR A 49 -4.27 2.03 -2.50
N SER A 50 -5.54 2.43 -2.59
CA SER A 50 -6.41 2.62 -1.43
C SER A 50 -7.71 1.85 -1.61
N PHE A 51 -8.17 1.18 -0.56
CA PHE A 51 -9.41 0.40 -0.56
C PHE A 51 -9.92 0.20 0.87
N THR A 52 -11.16 -0.23 1.02
CA THR A 52 -11.68 -0.74 2.31
C THR A 52 -11.64 -2.25 2.31
N ALA A 53 -11.19 -2.87 3.39
CA ALA A 53 -11.25 -4.31 3.59
C ALA A 53 -11.24 -4.66 5.07
N ASP A 54 -11.38 -5.95 5.37
CA ASP A 54 -11.10 -6.51 6.69
C ASP A 54 -9.63 -6.33 7.06
N THR A 55 -9.38 -5.74 8.23
CA THR A 55 -8.02 -5.39 8.66
C THR A 55 -7.23 -6.58 9.17
N GLU A 56 -7.87 -7.61 9.73
CA GLU A 56 -7.21 -8.84 10.17
C GLU A 56 -6.82 -9.71 8.97
N GLU A 57 -7.65 -9.73 7.92
CA GLU A 57 -7.32 -10.31 6.62
C GLU A 57 -6.08 -9.64 6.03
N MET A 58 -6.04 -8.30 6.01
CA MET A 58 -4.87 -7.57 5.50
C MET A 58 -3.61 -7.79 6.32
N LYS A 59 -3.70 -7.86 7.66
CA LYS A 59 -2.56 -8.22 8.53
C LYS A 59 -2.05 -9.63 8.21
N SER A 60 -2.94 -10.59 7.97
CA SER A 60 -2.57 -11.96 7.60
C SER A 60 -1.86 -12.02 6.24
N ILE A 61 -2.31 -11.21 5.27
CA ILE A 61 -1.66 -11.05 3.97
C ILE A 61 -0.25 -10.45 4.15
N CYS A 62 -0.09 -9.41 4.96
CA CYS A 62 1.21 -8.83 5.29
C CYS A 62 2.20 -9.87 5.85
N VAL A 63 1.76 -10.67 6.82
CA VAL A 63 2.59 -11.73 7.43
C VAL A 63 2.97 -12.78 6.38
N SER A 64 2.02 -13.19 5.55
CA SER A 64 2.24 -14.18 4.49
C SER A 64 3.23 -13.70 3.42
N ALA A 65 3.23 -12.40 3.10
CA ALA A 65 4.20 -11.76 2.21
C ALA A 65 5.61 -11.61 2.84
N GLY A 66 5.80 -12.05 4.10
CA GLY A 66 7.05 -11.94 4.84
C GLY A 66 7.42 -10.50 5.18
N SER A 67 6.43 -9.64 5.40
CA SER A 67 6.66 -8.25 5.83
C SER A 67 6.94 -8.16 7.34
N MET A 68 7.64 -7.10 7.73
CA MET A 68 7.70 -6.66 9.12
C MET A 68 6.39 -5.99 9.49
N VAL A 69 5.75 -6.43 10.57
CA VAL A 69 4.50 -5.88 11.09
C VAL A 69 4.78 -5.07 12.36
N ALA A 70 4.51 -3.77 12.30
CA ALA A 70 4.70 -2.84 13.40
C ALA A 70 3.34 -2.28 13.86
N PRO A 71 2.75 -2.79 14.95
CA PRO A 71 1.53 -2.21 15.51
C PRO A 71 1.85 -0.86 16.16
N ASN A 72 0.94 0.11 16.04
CA ASN A 72 1.11 1.48 16.55
C ASN A 72 2.39 2.16 16.04
N ALA A 73 2.84 1.82 14.82
CA ALA A 73 4.04 2.42 14.24
C ALA A 73 3.85 3.91 14.00
N GLU A 74 4.89 4.68 14.30
CA GLU A 74 4.96 6.07 13.88
C GLU A 74 5.43 6.17 12.44
N ILE A 75 4.83 7.09 11.69
CA ILE A 75 5.24 7.36 10.31
C ILE A 75 6.43 8.27 10.30
N VAL A 76 7.54 7.72 9.82
CA VAL A 76 8.73 8.53 9.55
C VAL A 76 8.51 9.33 8.26
N ALA A 77 9.29 10.39 8.09
CA ALA A 77 9.15 11.34 6.96
C ALA A 77 9.20 10.68 5.57
N GLN A 78 9.88 9.54 5.44
CA GLN A 78 9.91 8.78 4.19
C GLN A 78 8.58 8.07 3.91
N ASP A 79 8.00 7.42 4.91
CA ASP A 79 6.71 6.74 4.79
C ASP A 79 5.62 7.75 4.42
N ALA A 80 5.63 8.94 5.05
CA ALA A 80 4.71 10.02 4.72
C ALA A 80 4.78 10.46 3.24
N LYS A 81 5.98 10.42 2.63
CA LYS A 81 6.15 10.75 1.20
C LYS A 81 5.56 9.67 0.30
N VAL A 82 5.91 8.40 0.51
CA VAL A 82 5.41 7.29 -0.34
C VAL A 82 3.91 7.06 -0.16
N LEU A 83 3.38 7.38 1.03
CA LEU A 83 1.94 7.43 1.32
C LEU A 83 1.27 8.73 0.84
N ARG A 84 2.00 9.64 0.18
CA ARG A 84 1.48 10.87 -0.43
C ARG A 84 0.72 11.77 0.54
N GLY A 85 1.17 11.82 1.80
CA GLY A 85 0.55 12.62 2.85
C GLY A 85 -0.79 12.07 3.35
N VAL A 86 -1.14 10.82 3.03
CA VAL A 86 -2.26 10.13 3.70
C VAL A 86 -2.03 10.16 5.21
N GLY A 87 -3.00 10.74 5.92
CA GLY A 87 -3.00 10.77 7.38
C GLY A 87 -3.19 9.37 7.93
N ILE A 88 -2.40 9.02 8.95
CA ILE A 88 -2.54 7.76 9.67
C ILE A 88 -3.29 8.02 10.97
N GLU A 89 -4.33 7.24 11.21
CA GLU A 89 -5.07 7.28 12.46
C GLU A 89 -4.21 6.69 13.60
N PRO A 90 -4.22 7.28 14.80
CA PRO A 90 -3.60 6.67 15.97
C PRO A 90 -4.10 5.24 16.17
N GLY A 91 -3.17 4.31 16.42
CA GLY A 91 -3.50 2.89 16.55
C GLY A 91 -3.35 2.06 15.28
N SER A 92 -3.02 2.69 14.14
CA SER A 92 -2.80 1.94 12.90
C SER A 92 -1.58 1.02 12.98
N THR A 93 -1.63 -0.05 12.20
CA THR A 93 -0.51 -0.99 12.00
C THR A 93 0.18 -0.66 10.67
N LEU A 94 1.51 -0.65 10.68
CA LEU A 94 2.33 -0.53 9.48
C LEU A 94 2.92 -1.89 9.13
N CYS A 95 2.60 -2.42 7.96
CA CYS A 95 3.38 -3.50 7.37
C CYS A 95 4.40 -2.93 6.41
N SER A 96 5.60 -3.48 6.39
CA SER A 96 6.66 -3.00 5.51
C SER A 96 7.59 -4.12 5.08
N LYS A 97 8.04 -4.04 3.83
CA LYS A 97 9.12 -4.87 3.33
C LYS A 97 9.98 -3.99 2.43
N ASP A 98 11.20 -3.75 2.88
CA ASP A 98 12.23 -3.14 2.06
C ASP A 98 13.06 -4.26 1.44
N THR A 99 13.23 -4.21 0.13
CA THR A 99 14.26 -4.99 -0.55
C THR A 99 15.60 -4.28 -0.39
N ASP A 100 16.71 -5.02 -0.43
CA ASP A 100 18.07 -4.47 -0.25
C ASP A 100 18.26 -3.17 -1.03
N SER A 101 18.92 -2.18 -0.44
CA SER A 101 19.13 -0.82 -0.96
C SER A 101 19.23 -0.70 -2.50
N GLY A 102 18.09 -0.47 -3.16
CA GLY A 102 18.00 -0.25 -4.61
C GLY A 102 17.85 -1.52 -5.48
N ARG A 103 17.60 -2.70 -4.89
CA ARG A 103 17.34 -3.96 -5.61
C ARG A 103 15.89 -4.40 -5.48
N GLY A 104 15.01 -3.71 -6.20
CA GLY A 104 13.64 -4.16 -6.42
C GLY A 104 12.56 -3.29 -5.78
N PRO A 105 11.29 -3.67 -5.96
CA PRO A 105 10.17 -2.98 -5.34
C PRO A 105 10.16 -3.22 -3.83
N ALA A 106 9.77 -2.19 -3.09
CA ALA A 106 9.49 -2.17 -1.67
C ALA A 106 8.03 -1.76 -1.46
N PHE A 107 7.47 -2.04 -0.28
CA PHE A 107 6.13 -1.60 0.04
C PHE A 107 5.95 -1.13 1.48
N ARG A 108 4.89 -0.34 1.65
CA ARG A 108 4.29 0.04 2.93
C ARG A 108 2.79 -0.22 2.86
N VAL A 109 2.24 -0.84 3.91
CA VAL A 109 0.80 -1.02 4.09
C VAL A 109 0.39 -0.35 5.38
N VAL A 110 -0.54 0.59 5.30
CA VAL A 110 -1.20 1.19 6.45
C VAL A 110 -2.52 0.48 6.67
N ILE A 111 -2.67 -0.16 7.82
CA ILE A 111 -3.88 -0.84 8.24
C ILE A 111 -4.48 -0.05 9.41
N PRO A 112 -5.69 0.51 9.29
CA PRO A 112 -6.33 1.27 10.36
C PRO A 112 -6.71 0.35 11.54
N PRO A 113 -6.98 0.91 12.74
CA PRO A 113 -7.28 0.12 13.93
C PRO A 113 -8.68 -0.53 13.95
N LYS A 114 -9.56 -0.18 12.99
CA LYS A 114 -10.95 -0.66 12.94
C LYS A 114 -11.07 -1.85 12.02
N ASP A 115 -11.88 -2.84 12.40
CA ASP A 115 -12.06 -4.11 11.68
C ASP A 115 -12.33 -3.93 10.18
N SER A 116 -13.11 -2.92 9.79
CA SER A 116 -13.20 -2.44 8.41
C SER A 116 -12.75 -0.98 8.33
N GLY A 117 -11.66 -0.71 7.61
CA GLY A 117 -11.17 0.65 7.43
C GLY A 117 -10.41 0.83 6.12
N LYS A 118 -10.12 2.10 5.80
CA LYS A 118 -9.39 2.45 4.59
C LYS A 118 -7.93 2.03 4.73
N ILE A 119 -7.53 1.03 3.97
CA ILE A 119 -6.17 0.54 3.86
C ILE A 119 -5.47 1.29 2.74
N HIS A 120 -4.18 1.55 2.94
CA HIS A 120 -3.32 2.18 1.95
C HIS A 120 -2.09 1.32 1.71
N VAL A 121 -1.84 0.94 0.46
CA VAL A 121 -0.68 0.17 0.03
C VAL A 121 0.16 1.04 -0.89
N ALA A 122 1.32 1.49 -0.42
CA ALA A 122 2.31 2.15 -1.25
C ALA A 122 3.33 1.13 -1.75
N ILE A 123 3.56 1.11 -3.06
CA ILE A 123 4.62 0.31 -3.71
C ILE A 123 5.55 1.26 -4.42
N TYR A 124 6.86 1.08 -4.25
CA TYR A 124 7.87 1.97 -4.80
C TYR A 124 9.22 1.28 -4.93
N GLN A 125 10.16 1.87 -5.65
CA GLN A 125 11.56 1.47 -5.64
C GLN A 125 12.38 2.42 -4.76
N LEU A 126 13.24 1.87 -3.91
CA LEU A 126 14.17 2.67 -3.13
C LEU A 126 15.20 3.35 -4.05
N PRO A 127 15.53 4.64 -3.84
CA PRO A 127 16.62 5.28 -4.57
C PRO A 127 17.93 4.51 -4.35
N ALA A 128 18.73 4.35 -5.40
CA ALA A 128 20.03 3.71 -5.31
C ALA A 128 20.95 4.49 -4.34
N GLY A 129 21.66 3.77 -3.47
CA GLY A 129 22.73 4.34 -2.62
C GLY A 129 22.30 4.86 -1.25
N ARG A 130 21.25 4.30 -0.63
CA ARG A 130 20.97 4.46 0.81
C ARG A 130 21.51 3.32 1.65
#